data_AF-A0A9P6WZB2-F1
#
_entry.id   AF-A0A9P6WZB2-F1
#
_cell.length_a   1.000
_cell.length_b   1.000
_cell.length_c   1.000
_cell.angle_alpha   90.00
_cell.angle_beta   90.00
_cell.angle_gamma   90.00
#
_symmetry.space_group_name_H-M   'P 1'
#
loop_
_entity.id
_entity.type
_entity.pdbx_description
1 polymer ?
#
loop_
_entity_poly.entity_id
_entity_poly.type
_entity_poly.pdbx_seq_one_letter_code
_entity_poly.pdbx_strand_id
1 'polypeptide(L)'
;MDKASGTETKHATESKVRRKTSLSTSTRKRTRIKSADVHWCIDNVANLSVQTFAITFKHYDRQHCHSRYNIMLNSHIPEEHRSRLQDEFETWRKTIHCIGFWRNQRRAQALAEANDNCSEAANNLLISNVQEIKSSVEKYHVPEPSPVTMTLQAPTTPVGHPGTSVPPVLATTGAPV
;
A
#
# COMPACT_ATOMS: atom_id res chain seq x y z
N MET A 1 34.53 45.20 2.39
CA MET A 1 33.19 45.81 2.54
C MET A 1 32.49 45.05 3.64
N ASP A 2 32.79 45.49 4.85
CA ASP A 2 32.34 44.98 6.12
C ASP A 2 30.94 45.51 6.42
N LYS A 3 30.01 44.62 6.78
CA LYS A 3 28.82 44.99 7.54
C LYS A 3 28.44 43.86 8.49
N ALA A 4 28.95 43.99 9.70
CA ALA A 4 28.39 43.40 10.90
C ALA A 4 27.01 44.02 11.19
N SER A 5 26.05 43.22 11.64
CA SER A 5 24.96 43.71 12.49
C SER A 5 24.40 42.54 13.29
N GLY A 6 24.94 42.37 14.49
CA GLY A 6 24.33 41.56 15.53
C GLY A 6 23.19 42.34 16.17
N THR A 7 22.08 41.64 16.41
CA THR A 7 21.05 42.08 17.35
C THR A 7 20.85 40.97 18.37
N GLU A 8 21.42 41.21 19.55
CA GLU A 8 21.34 40.39 20.73
C GLU A 8 20.08 40.80 21.49
N THR A 9 19.07 39.93 21.58
CA THR A 9 17.86 40.16 22.37
C THR A 9 17.89 39.27 23.60
N LYS A 10 18.27 39.85 24.75
CA LYS A 10 18.19 39.23 26.08
C LYS A 10 16.80 39.49 26.66
N HIS A 11 15.97 38.45 26.75
CA HIS A 11 14.78 38.47 27.61
C HIS A 11 14.93 37.43 28.72
N ALA A 12 15.22 37.93 29.92
CA ALA A 12 15.08 37.20 31.17
C ALA A 12 13.60 37.15 31.54
N THR A 13 13.07 35.96 31.82
CA THR A 13 11.75 35.79 32.43
C THR A 13 11.85 34.88 33.65
N GLU A 14 11.29 35.39 34.74
CA GLU A 14 11.33 34.84 36.09
C GLU A 14 10.67 33.47 36.21
N SER A 15 11.36 32.58 36.91
CA SER A 15 10.90 31.23 37.23
C SER A 15 10.04 31.22 38.50
N LYS A 16 8.72 31.09 38.33
CA LYS A 16 7.77 30.89 39.43
C LYS A 16 7.74 29.42 39.85
N VAL A 17 8.40 29.11 40.95
CA VAL A 17 8.44 27.78 41.58
C VAL A 17 7.08 27.45 42.21
N ARG A 18 6.29 26.58 41.58
CA ARG A 18 5.08 25.98 42.16
C ARG A 18 5.28 24.47 42.30
N ARG A 19 5.69 24.04 43.49
CA ARG A 19 5.79 22.62 43.86
C ARG A 19 4.38 22.02 43.89
N LYS A 20 4.07 21.19 42.89
CA LYS A 20 2.85 20.37 42.84
C LYS A 20 3.29 18.92 43.05
N THR A 21 2.92 18.37 44.19
CA THR A 21 3.05 16.95 44.55
C THR A 21 2.21 16.14 43.56
N SER A 22 2.86 15.59 42.54
CA SER A 22 2.23 14.72 41.56
C SER A 22 2.07 13.33 42.17
N LEU A 23 0.81 12.96 42.44
CA LEU A 23 0.40 11.59 42.71
C LEU A 23 0.92 10.70 41.56
N SER A 24 1.76 9.72 41.91
CA SER A 24 2.31 8.73 40.99
C SER A 24 1.20 7.79 40.51
N THR A 25 0.45 8.22 39.50
CA THR A 25 -0.39 7.32 38.72
C THR A 25 0.53 6.51 37.80
N SER A 26 0.78 5.27 38.21
CA SER A 26 1.42 4.22 37.39
C SER A 26 0.61 4.04 36.10
N THR A 27 0.93 4.87 35.12
CA THR A 27 0.37 4.80 33.78
C THR A 27 1.09 3.66 33.09
N ARG A 28 0.41 2.51 32.99
CA ARG A 28 0.86 1.39 32.14
C ARG A 28 1.14 1.94 30.74
N LYS A 29 2.42 2.16 30.44
CA LYS A 29 2.87 2.58 29.10
C LYS A 29 2.48 1.47 28.14
N ARG A 30 1.42 1.68 27.36
CA ARG A 30 1.08 0.80 26.22
C ARG A 30 2.32 0.72 25.34
N THR A 31 2.86 -0.47 25.18
CA THR A 31 3.88 -0.76 24.17
C THR A 31 3.32 -0.33 22.82
N ARG A 32 3.87 0.74 22.24
CA ARG A 32 3.47 1.17 20.90
C ARG A 32 3.89 0.08 19.93
N ILE A 33 2.92 -0.46 19.19
CA ILE A 33 3.17 -1.37 18.09
C ILE A 33 4.00 -0.60 17.07
N LYS A 34 5.21 -1.08 16.78
CA LYS A 34 6.07 -0.51 15.76
C LYS A 34 5.44 -0.74 14.39
N SER A 35 5.60 0.21 13.48
CA SER A 35 5.11 0.06 12.10
C SER A 35 5.88 -1.05 11.36
N ALA A 36 5.28 -1.58 10.28
CA ALA A 36 5.86 -2.68 9.52
C ALA A 36 7.23 -2.34 8.93
N ASP A 37 7.41 -1.10 8.47
CA ASP A 37 8.68 -0.58 7.97
C ASP A 37 9.78 -0.60 9.03
N VAL A 38 9.44 -0.33 10.29
CA VAL A 38 10.39 -0.36 11.39
C VAL A 38 10.94 -1.76 11.62
N HIS A 39 10.06 -2.77 11.68
CA HIS A 39 10.49 -4.15 11.88
C HIS A 39 11.37 -4.62 10.73
N TRP A 40 10.93 -4.38 9.48
CA TRP A 40 11.68 -4.79 8.31
C TRP A 40 13.09 -4.17 8.26
N CYS A 41 13.24 -2.88 8.60
CA CYS A 41 14.54 -2.22 8.63
C CYS A 41 15.48 -2.81 9.70
N ILE A 42 14.95 -3.22 10.85
CA ILE A 42 15.74 -3.87 11.91
C ILE A 42 16.20 -5.24 11.44
N ASP A 43 15.28 -6.03 10.88
CA ASP A 43 15.57 -7.40 10.43
C ASP A 43 16.53 -7.45 9.23
N ASN A 44 16.58 -6.36 8.43
CA ASN A 44 17.40 -6.26 7.22
C ASN A 44 18.56 -5.26 7.34
N VAL A 45 18.96 -4.88 8.55
CA VAL A 45 19.95 -3.81 8.79
C VAL A 45 21.29 -4.02 8.07
N ALA A 46 21.71 -5.28 7.88
CA ALA A 46 22.94 -5.63 7.17
C ALA A 46 22.93 -5.20 5.69
N ASN A 47 21.76 -5.32 5.04
CA ASN A 47 21.54 -5.03 3.62
C ASN A 47 20.66 -3.78 3.40
N LEU A 48 20.44 -3.01 4.46
CA LEU A 48 19.59 -1.83 4.42
C LEU A 48 20.28 -0.74 3.62
N SER A 49 19.59 -0.21 2.62
CA SER A 49 19.97 1.00 1.92
C SER A 49 18.71 1.81 1.63
N VAL A 50 18.87 3.10 1.32
CA VAL A 50 17.71 3.93 0.92
C VAL A 50 17.04 3.38 -0.35
N GLN A 51 17.78 2.70 -1.22
CA GLN A 51 17.24 2.09 -2.44
C GLN A 51 16.36 0.89 -2.11
N THR A 52 16.87 -0.04 -1.30
CA THR A 52 16.09 -1.23 -0.90
C THR A 52 14.87 -0.82 -0.08
N PHE A 53 15.03 0.17 0.81
CA PHE A 53 13.91 0.76 1.54
C PHE A 53 12.85 1.38 0.61
N ALA A 54 13.24 2.22 -0.35
CA ALA A 54 12.30 2.86 -1.27
C ALA A 54 11.54 1.85 -2.14
N ILE A 55 12.22 0.80 -2.61
CA ILE A 55 11.61 -0.26 -3.42
C ILE A 55 10.62 -1.06 -2.58
N THR A 56 11.03 -1.55 -1.40
CA THR A 56 10.20 -2.41 -0.55
C THR A 56 8.90 -1.72 -0.13
N PHE A 57 8.95 -0.44 0.21
CA PHE A 57 7.78 0.33 0.67
C PHE A 57 7.11 1.15 -0.44
N LYS A 58 7.50 0.94 -1.71
CA LYS A 58 6.96 1.65 -2.87
C LYS A 58 6.96 3.17 -2.69
N HIS A 59 8.05 3.72 -2.14
CA HIS A 59 8.20 5.15 -2.06
C HIS A 59 8.62 5.71 -3.42
N TYR A 60 7.77 6.57 -3.98
CA TYR A 60 8.04 7.24 -5.26
C TYR A 60 8.49 8.69 -5.10
N ASP A 61 8.10 9.34 -4.00
CA ASP A 61 8.58 10.67 -3.66
C ASP A 61 9.93 10.62 -2.92
N ARG A 62 10.92 11.30 -3.50
CA ARG A 62 12.29 11.34 -3.00
C ARG A 62 12.38 11.98 -1.62
N GLN A 63 11.74 13.13 -1.41
CA GLN A 63 11.91 13.90 -0.17
C GLN A 63 11.26 13.19 1.01
N HIS A 64 10.05 12.66 0.79
CA HIS A 64 9.34 11.84 1.74
C HIS A 64 10.14 10.59 2.12
N CYS A 65 10.65 9.86 1.14
CA CYS A 65 11.46 8.66 1.38
C CYS A 65 12.71 9.00 2.20
N HIS A 66 13.44 10.05 1.83
CA HIS A 66 14.65 10.47 2.54
C HIS A 66 14.36 10.87 3.99
N SER A 67 13.29 11.65 4.20
CA SER A 67 12.86 12.06 5.55
C SER A 67 12.52 10.83 6.40
N ARG A 68 11.71 9.90 5.85
CA ARG A 68 11.32 8.67 6.54
C ARG A 68 12.53 7.79 6.85
N TYR A 69 13.43 7.60 5.89
CA TYR A 69 14.65 6.82 6.06
C TYR A 69 15.55 7.41 7.16
N ASN A 70 15.73 8.73 7.19
CA ASN A 70 16.48 9.38 8.27
C ASN A 70 15.83 9.20 9.66
N ILE A 71 14.51 9.34 9.75
CA ILE A 71 13.78 9.09 11.01
C ILE A 71 14.00 7.65 11.47
N MET A 72 13.94 6.70 10.53
CA MET A 72 14.20 5.29 10.77
C MET A 72 15.60 5.02 11.30
N LEU A 73 16.64 5.56 10.63
CA LEU A 73 18.02 5.42 11.07
C LEU A 73 18.25 6.01 12.47
N ASN A 74 17.68 7.18 12.75
CA ASN A 74 17.92 7.88 14.01
C ASN A 74 17.20 7.28 15.20
N SER A 75 16.01 6.69 14.99
CA SER A 75 15.11 6.29 16.08
C SER A 75 15.14 4.79 16.38
N HIS A 76 15.50 3.96 15.40
CA HIS A 76 15.25 2.53 15.48
C HIS A 76 16.44 1.64 15.15
N ILE A 77 17.45 2.15 14.44
CA ILE A 77 18.64 1.38 14.08
C ILE A 77 19.70 1.52 15.19
N PRO A 78 20.33 0.41 15.63
CA PRO A 78 21.43 0.45 16.60
C PRO A 78 22.59 1.33 16.13
N GLU A 79 23.27 1.98 17.08
CA GLU A 79 24.38 2.91 16.81
C GLU A 79 25.46 2.30 15.91
N GLU A 80 25.77 1.02 16.15
CA GLU A 80 26.78 0.22 15.45
C GLU A 80 26.62 0.24 13.93
N HIS A 81 25.38 0.27 13.44
CA HIS A 81 25.08 0.31 12.01
C HIS A 81 24.73 1.71 11.50
N ARG A 82 24.29 2.60 12.38
CA ARG A 82 23.74 3.91 12.01
C ARG A 82 24.76 4.79 11.28
N SER A 83 25.99 4.90 11.80
CA SER A 83 27.01 5.75 11.19
C SER A 83 27.35 5.31 9.76
N ARG A 84 27.49 3.99 9.53
CA ARG A 84 27.74 3.43 8.19
C ARG A 84 26.60 3.76 7.23
N LEU A 85 25.36 3.50 7.64
CA LEU A 85 24.17 3.72 6.81
C LEU A 85 23.94 5.20 6.48
N GLN A 86 24.26 6.11 7.40
CA GLN A 86 24.18 7.55 7.16
C GLN A 86 25.23 8.01 6.14
N ASP A 87 26.47 7.53 6.25
CA ASP A 87 27.54 7.86 5.30
C ASP A 87 27.25 7.32 3.89
N GLU A 88 26.84 6.06 3.79
CA GLU A 88 26.39 5.44 2.54
C GLU A 88 25.25 6.25 1.90
N PHE A 89 24.27 6.68 2.70
CA PHE A 89 23.15 7.48 2.24
C PHE A 89 23.59 8.85 1.71
N GLU A 90 24.41 9.58 2.46
CA GLU A 90 24.91 10.90 2.07
C GLU A 90 25.81 10.85 0.84
N THR A 91 26.64 9.81 0.73
CA THR A 91 27.46 9.53 -0.44
C THR A 91 26.57 9.22 -1.65
N TRP A 92 25.65 8.26 -1.52
CA TRP A 92 24.75 7.86 -2.60
C TRP A 92 23.91 9.01 -3.12
N ARG A 93 23.38 9.86 -2.23
CA ARG A 93 22.49 10.99 -2.58
C ARG A 93 23.14 11.99 -3.54
N LYS A 94 24.47 12.09 -3.55
CA LYS A 94 25.27 12.99 -4.41
C LYS A 94 25.62 12.37 -5.77
N THR A 95 25.41 11.06 -5.94
CA THR A 95 25.75 10.35 -7.18
C THR A 95 24.72 10.56 -8.29
N ILE A 96 25.14 10.37 -9.54
CA ILE A 96 24.22 10.33 -10.69
C ILE A 96 23.25 9.13 -10.61
N HIS A 97 23.65 8.05 -9.94
CA HIS A 97 22.80 6.88 -9.71
C HIS A 97 21.57 7.23 -8.87
N CYS A 98 21.68 8.11 -7.88
CA CYS A 98 20.53 8.62 -7.12
C CYS A 98 19.51 9.32 -8.03
N ILE A 99 19.98 10.19 -8.93
CA ILE A 99 19.10 10.91 -9.88
C ILE A 99 18.41 9.93 -10.82
N GLY A 100 19.18 8.98 -11.40
CA GLY A 100 18.66 7.95 -12.29
C GLY A 100 17.64 7.04 -11.60
N PHE A 101 17.93 6.63 -10.37
CA PHE A 101 17.03 5.81 -9.55
C PHE A 101 15.67 6.48 -9.36
N TRP A 102 15.64 7.74 -8.91
CA TRP A 102 14.37 8.44 -8.68
C TRP A 102 13.60 8.73 -9.96
N ARG A 103 14.29 8.95 -11.09
CA ARG A 103 13.64 9.05 -12.41
C ARG A 103 12.98 7.74 -12.80
N ASN A 104 13.64 6.60 -12.57
CA ASN A 104 13.08 5.28 -12.84
C ASN A 104 11.89 4.99 -11.92
N GLN A 105 11.99 5.35 -10.64
CA GLN A 105 10.94 5.12 -9.67
C GLN A 105 9.67 5.90 -10.02
N ARG A 106 9.79 7.17 -10.41
CA ARG A 106 8.64 7.96 -10.90
C ARG A 106 8.04 7.40 -12.20
N ARG A 107 8.87 6.89 -13.11
CA ARG A 107 8.37 6.21 -14.33
C ARG A 107 7.59 4.94 -13.98
N ALA A 108 8.09 4.14 -13.05
CA ALA A 108 7.40 2.94 -12.58
C ALA A 108 6.06 3.29 -11.91
N GLN A 109 6.00 4.38 -11.14
CA GLN A 109 4.75 4.89 -10.57
C GLN A 109 3.74 5.24 -11.65
N ALA A 110 4.13 6.08 -12.62
CA ALA A 110 3.25 6.53 -13.69
C ALA A 110 2.72 5.34 -14.52
N LEU A 111 3.55 4.32 -14.74
CA LEU A 111 3.13 3.11 -15.43
C LEU A 111 2.10 2.30 -14.62
N ALA A 112 2.31 2.17 -13.30
CA ALA A 112 1.35 1.50 -12.42
C ALA A 112 0.00 2.23 -12.41
N GLU A 113 0.03 3.56 -12.25
CA GLU A 113 -1.18 4.40 -12.28
C GLU A 113 -1.91 4.30 -13.63
N ALA A 114 -1.18 4.30 -14.75
CA ALA A 114 -1.78 4.12 -16.07
C ALA A 114 -2.43 2.74 -16.22
N ASN A 115 -1.80 1.68 -15.72
CA ASN A 115 -2.35 0.32 -15.75
C ASN A 115 -3.63 0.20 -14.91
N ASP A 116 -3.65 0.81 -13.72
CA ASP A 116 -4.81 0.82 -12.84
C ASP A 116 -5.97 1.59 -13.50
N ASN A 117 -5.70 2.76 -14.07
CA ASN A 117 -6.69 3.56 -14.80
C ASN A 117 -7.25 2.82 -16.03
N CYS A 118 -6.41 2.13 -16.79
CA CYS A 118 -6.84 1.33 -17.94
C CYS A 118 -7.73 0.16 -17.51
N SER A 119 -7.36 -0.53 -16.43
CA SER A 119 -8.13 -1.64 -15.88
C SER A 119 -9.50 -1.18 -15.38
N GLU A 120 -9.55 -0.03 -14.69
CA GLU A 120 -10.78 0.60 -14.24
C GLU A 120 -11.68 1.00 -15.42
N ALA A 121 -11.12 1.67 -16.44
CA ALA A 121 -11.86 2.07 -17.62
C ALA A 121 -12.45 0.87 -18.38
N ALA A 122 -11.67 -0.21 -18.54
CA ALA A 122 -12.15 -1.44 -19.16
C ALA A 122 -13.28 -2.09 -18.35
N ASN A 123 -13.15 -2.14 -17.02
CA ASN A 123 -14.19 -2.66 -16.15
C ASN A 123 -15.48 -1.83 -16.22
N ASN A 124 -15.36 -0.50 -16.24
CA ASN A 124 -16.49 0.42 -16.36
C ASN A 124 -17.21 0.27 -17.71
N LEU A 125 -16.46 0.06 -18.80
CA LEU A 125 -17.03 -0.21 -20.12
C LEU A 125 -17.81 -1.54 -20.13
N LEU A 126 -17.26 -2.60 -19.56
CA LEU A 126 -17.93 -3.90 -19.46
C LEU A 126 -19.23 -3.81 -18.65
N ILE A 127 -19.20 -3.14 -17.50
CA ILE A 127 -20.40 -2.91 -16.68
C ILE A 127 -21.46 -2.15 -17.47
N SER A 128 -21.06 -1.08 -18.18
CA SER A 128 -21.98 -0.26 -18.97
C SER A 128 -22.66 -1.07 -20.08
N ASN A 129 -21.89 -1.87 -20.83
CA ASN A 129 -22.43 -2.74 -21.88
C ASN A 129 -23.42 -3.78 -21.33
N VAL A 130 -23.12 -4.37 -20.16
CA VAL A 130 -24.04 -5.32 -19.51
C VAL A 130 -25.36 -4.65 -19.12
N GLN A 131 -25.31 -3.42 -18.58
CA GLN A 131 -26.52 -2.67 -18.26
C GLN A 131 -27.34 -2.29 -19.50
N GLU A 132 -26.66 -1.93 -20.60
CA GLU A 132 -27.32 -1.62 -21.87
C GLU A 132 -28.04 -2.85 -22.46
N ILE A 133 -27.38 -4.01 -22.46
CA ILE A 133 -27.97 -5.27 -22.92
C ILE A 133 -29.17 -5.63 -22.05
N LYS A 134 -29.03 -5.59 -20.72
CA LYS A 134 -30.12 -5.87 -19.77
C LYS A 134 -31.33 -4.96 -20.01
N SER A 135 -31.08 -3.66 -20.16
CA SER A 135 -32.12 -2.66 -20.45
C SER A 135 -32.79 -2.89 -21.80
N SER A 136 -32.05 -3.40 -22.79
CA SER A 136 -32.59 -3.76 -24.10
C SER A 136 -33.47 -5.00 -24.03
N VAL A 137 -33.05 -6.04 -23.30
CA VAL A 137 -33.84 -7.28 -23.10
C VAL A 137 -35.18 -6.97 -22.42
N GLU A 138 -35.21 -6.08 -21.42
CA GLU A 138 -36.45 -5.67 -20.75
C GLU A 138 -37.47 -5.03 -21.71
N LYS A 139 -37.01 -4.31 -22.75
CA LYS A 139 -37.90 -3.68 -23.75
C LYS A 139 -38.54 -4.68 -24.71
N TYR A 140 -37.89 -5.81 -24.97
CA TYR A 140 -38.38 -6.84 -25.89
C TYR A 140 -39.11 -7.98 -25.20
N HIS A 141 -39.39 -7.86 -23.89
CA HIS A 141 -40.21 -8.85 -23.20
C HIS A 141 -41.65 -8.74 -23.71
N VAL A 142 -41.94 -9.50 -24.77
CA VAL A 142 -43.30 -9.85 -25.16
C VAL A 142 -43.93 -10.50 -23.94
N PRO A 143 -45.10 -10.04 -23.46
CA PRO A 143 -45.79 -10.67 -22.34
C PRO A 143 -45.87 -12.16 -22.62
N GLU A 144 -45.39 -12.97 -21.68
CA GLU A 144 -45.49 -14.42 -21.76
C GLU A 144 -46.96 -14.74 -22.07
N PRO A 145 -47.26 -15.38 -23.23
CA PRO A 145 -48.62 -15.70 -23.57
C PRO A 145 -49.17 -16.55 -22.44
N SER A 146 -50.31 -16.13 -21.87
CA SER A 146 -50.89 -16.74 -20.68
C SER A 146 -50.85 -18.27 -20.80
N PRO A 147 -50.32 -18.97 -19.78
CA PRO A 147 -50.14 -20.41 -19.87
C PRO A 147 -51.48 -21.05 -20.20
N VAL A 148 -51.57 -21.61 -21.41
CA VAL A 148 -52.71 -22.43 -21.78
C VAL A 148 -52.66 -23.61 -20.83
N THR A 149 -53.64 -23.66 -19.91
CA THR A 149 -53.77 -24.75 -18.94
C THR A 149 -54.10 -26.02 -19.71
N MET A 150 -53.06 -26.73 -20.13
CA MET A 150 -53.16 -28.08 -20.66
C MET A 150 -53.10 -29.03 -19.46
N THR A 151 -54.28 -29.46 -19.00
CA THR A 151 -54.44 -30.51 -18.00
C THR A 151 -53.89 -31.82 -18.58
N LEU A 152 -52.62 -32.13 -18.32
CA LEU A 152 -52.01 -33.40 -18.69
C LEU A 152 -52.12 -34.38 -17.52
N GLN A 153 -52.90 -35.44 -17.68
CA GLN A 153 -52.96 -36.58 -16.77
C GLN A 153 -51.59 -37.26 -16.68
N ALA A 154 -51.18 -37.57 -15.45
CA ALA A 154 -49.92 -38.22 -15.12
C ALA A 154 -49.92 -39.72 -15.51
N PRO A 155 -48.82 -40.19 -16.12
CA PRO A 155 -48.38 -41.57 -15.99
C PRO A 155 -47.26 -41.66 -14.95
N THR A 156 -47.41 -42.63 -14.08
CA THR A 156 -46.58 -42.94 -12.93
C THR A 156 -45.27 -43.64 -13.32
N THR A 157 -44.25 -43.46 -12.46
CA THR A 157 -43.06 -44.31 -12.17
C THR A 157 -41.87 -44.35 -13.16
N PRO A 158 -40.64 -44.79 -12.75
CA PRO A 158 -39.92 -44.73 -11.46
C PRO A 158 -38.42 -44.30 -11.54
N VAL A 159 -37.88 -43.82 -10.40
CA VAL A 159 -36.56 -44.08 -9.74
C VAL A 159 -35.26 -44.33 -10.55
N GLY A 160 -34.21 -43.54 -10.20
CA GLY A 160 -32.77 -43.85 -10.30
C GLY A 160 -31.97 -42.77 -11.05
N HIS A 161 -30.81 -42.23 -10.67
CA HIS A 161 -29.80 -42.43 -9.62
C HIS A 161 -28.94 -41.13 -9.54
N PRO A 162 -28.10 -40.92 -8.51
CA PRO A 162 -27.29 -39.71 -8.35
C PRO A 162 -25.95 -39.82 -9.10
N GLY A 163 -25.66 -38.84 -9.96
CA GLY A 163 -24.38 -38.71 -10.66
C GLY A 163 -23.68 -37.41 -10.26
N THR A 164 -22.85 -37.47 -9.22
CA THR A 164 -21.93 -36.39 -8.84
C THR A 164 -20.84 -36.26 -9.91
N SER A 165 -20.91 -35.20 -10.72
CA SER A 165 -19.87 -34.84 -11.67
C SER A 165 -18.91 -33.84 -11.02
N VAL A 166 -17.73 -34.30 -10.64
CA VAL A 166 -16.61 -33.47 -10.18
C VAL A 166 -15.91 -32.84 -11.39
N PRO A 167 -15.62 -31.53 -11.41
CA PRO A 167 -14.83 -30.94 -12.47
C PRO A 167 -13.33 -31.30 -12.32
N PRO A 168 -12.60 -31.48 -13.43
CA PRO A 168 -11.18 -31.80 -13.40
C PRO A 168 -10.34 -30.61 -12.94
N VAL A 169 -9.48 -30.85 -11.95
CA VAL A 169 -8.41 -29.94 -11.52
C VAL A 169 -7.33 -29.93 -12.60
N LEU A 170 -7.13 -28.77 -13.24
CA LEU A 170 -5.99 -28.55 -14.14
C LEU A 170 -4.74 -28.31 -13.30
N ALA A 171 -3.77 -29.22 -13.39
CA ALA A 171 -2.42 -29.03 -12.86
C ALA A 171 -1.61 -28.19 -13.85
N THR A 172 -1.31 -26.93 -13.50
CA THR A 172 -0.27 -26.16 -14.19
C THR A 172 1.05 -26.39 -13.47
N THR A 173 1.75 -27.43 -13.93
CA THR A 173 3.16 -27.67 -13.66
C THR A 173 3.98 -26.52 -14.25
N GLY A 174 4.80 -25.88 -13.42
CA GLY A 174 5.66 -24.78 -13.83
C GLY A 174 6.78 -25.21 -14.77
N ALA A 175 7.48 -24.21 -15.31
CA ALA A 175 8.91 -24.32 -15.58
C ALA A 175 9.56 -22.93 -15.56
N PRO A 176 10.83 -22.86 -15.14
CA PRO A 176 11.59 -21.65 -14.88
C PRO A 176 12.34 -21.15 -16.13
N VAL A 177 12.69 -19.86 -16.16
CA VAL A 177 14.06 -19.30 -16.38
C VAL A 177 14.04 -17.85 -15.91
#